data_AF-A0A947I3K3-F1
#
_entry.id   AF-A0A947I3K3-F1
#
_cell.length_a   1.000
_cell.length_b   1.000
_cell.length_c   1.000
_cell.angle_alpha   90.00
_cell.angle_beta   90.00
_cell.angle_gamma   90.00
#
_symmetry.space_group_name_H-M   'P 1'
#
loop_
_entity.id
_entity.type
_entity.pdbx_description
1 polymer ?
#
loop_
_entity_poly.entity_id
_entity_poly.type
_entity_poly.pdbx_seq_one_letter_code
_entity_poly.pdbx_strand_id
1 'polypeptide(L)'
;MLGLTQWETITTDKMEKGATVPPHTNVLIHIPVNTGDIKRTVLFGRSGENIRYWGYCFPEDYETMRLMEGRGFPGRIFLSEKEREVRAAEELAKRKGIFTLYRQEELTQERLNETEFNRGRVRHQVEIIKDGSTCYVMSEGPLPVGIDADGDGVNSYIEKDKGTDPAIADTDGDGLSDGIELFFLKTSPTRRDSDGDGIVDGLEDKNRNGKVDMTETNPNHIDSDHDGLCDGLCRVGSNGTQIRGEDINLNGIVDPGETSPVNPDSDGDGIFDEQEYFNCIMETGGSCDYSAFEV
;
A
#
# COMPACT_ATOMS: atom_id res chain seq x y z
N MET A 1 -21.81 30.56 -19.61
CA MET A 1 -22.03 29.44 -20.53
C MET A 1 -22.09 28.19 -19.68
N LEU A 2 -23.25 27.52 -19.62
CA LEU A 2 -23.34 26.19 -19.00
C LEU A 2 -22.70 25.22 -19.98
N GLY A 3 -21.41 24.90 -19.77
CA GLY A 3 -20.72 23.89 -20.56
C GLY A 3 -21.40 22.54 -20.36
N LEU A 4 -21.71 21.83 -21.45
CA LEU A 4 -22.18 20.46 -21.38
C LEU A 4 -21.07 19.62 -20.72
N THR A 5 -21.34 19.07 -19.54
CA THR A 5 -20.41 18.11 -18.92
C THR A 5 -20.35 16.87 -19.78
N GLN A 6 -19.14 16.52 -20.21
CA GLN A 6 -18.89 15.40 -21.10
C GLN A 6 -19.25 14.07 -20.40
N TRP A 7 -19.75 13.12 -21.19
CA TRP A 7 -20.01 11.76 -20.76
C TRP A 7 -18.95 10.83 -21.35
N GLU A 8 -18.44 9.92 -20.54
CA GLU A 8 -17.55 8.85 -20.97
C GLU A 8 -18.01 7.50 -20.40
N THR A 9 -17.65 6.42 -21.09
CA THR A 9 -17.89 5.06 -20.63
C THR A 9 -16.59 4.27 -20.66
N ILE A 10 -16.26 3.67 -19.51
CA ILE A 10 -15.16 2.72 -19.36
C ILE A 10 -15.77 1.32 -19.44
N THR A 11 -15.46 0.65 -20.54
CA THR A 11 -15.91 -0.73 -20.83
C THR A 11 -15.13 -1.74 -20.00
N THR A 12 -15.62 -2.97 -19.91
CA THR A 12 -14.95 -4.07 -19.20
C THR A 12 -13.52 -4.31 -19.71
N ASP A 13 -13.30 -4.30 -21.02
CA ASP A 13 -11.95 -4.44 -21.64
C ASP A 13 -10.99 -3.30 -21.23
N LYS A 14 -11.51 -2.08 -21.01
CA LYS A 14 -10.70 -0.96 -20.52
C LYS A 14 -10.39 -1.10 -19.02
N MET A 15 -11.31 -1.66 -18.25
CA MET A 15 -11.10 -1.96 -16.82
C MET A 15 -10.02 -3.03 -16.64
N GLU A 16 -10.06 -4.10 -17.44
CA GLU A 16 -9.07 -5.18 -17.44
C GLU A 16 -7.66 -4.68 -17.78
N LYS A 17 -7.54 -3.70 -18.68
CA LYS A 17 -6.24 -3.11 -19.06
C LYS A 17 -5.78 -1.96 -18.17
N GLY A 18 -6.62 -1.56 -17.21
CA GLY A 18 -6.48 -0.31 -16.48
C GLY A 18 -6.87 0.92 -17.33
N ALA A 19 -7.61 1.84 -16.71
CA ALA A 19 -8.05 3.08 -17.32
C ALA A 19 -7.95 4.26 -16.34
N THR A 20 -8.17 5.47 -16.85
CA THR A 20 -8.24 6.69 -16.03
C THR A 20 -9.62 7.33 -16.22
N VAL A 21 -10.29 7.63 -15.12
CA VAL A 21 -11.47 8.49 -15.09
C VAL A 21 -10.99 9.93 -15.21
N PRO A 22 -11.38 10.69 -16.26
CA PRO A 22 -10.97 12.08 -16.39
C PRO A 22 -11.62 12.97 -15.32
N PRO A 23 -10.93 14.04 -14.89
CA PRO A 23 -11.50 14.99 -13.95
C PRO A 23 -12.74 15.68 -14.52
N HIS A 24 -13.68 16.02 -13.64
CA HIS A 24 -14.88 16.80 -13.94
C HIS A 24 -15.75 16.24 -15.09
N THR A 25 -15.69 14.94 -15.31
CA THR A 25 -16.41 14.23 -16.38
C THR A 25 -17.41 13.25 -15.77
N ASN A 26 -18.57 13.10 -16.39
CA ASN A 26 -19.55 12.09 -16.00
C ASN A 26 -19.11 10.74 -16.58
N VAL A 27 -18.68 9.80 -15.74
CA VAL A 27 -18.17 8.51 -16.22
C VAL A 27 -19.06 7.37 -15.77
N LEU A 28 -19.41 6.49 -16.70
CA LEU A 28 -19.98 5.17 -16.40
C LEU A 28 -18.86 4.14 -16.47
N ILE A 29 -18.73 3.33 -15.43
CA ILE A 29 -17.82 2.18 -15.37
C ILE A 29 -18.63 0.89 -15.36
N HIS A 30 -18.26 -0.05 -16.20
CA HIS A 30 -18.83 -1.40 -16.22
C HIS A 30 -17.83 -2.36 -15.60
N ILE A 31 -18.17 -2.93 -14.44
CA ILE A 31 -17.34 -3.94 -13.79
C ILE A 31 -17.51 -5.26 -14.55
N PRO A 32 -16.41 -5.92 -14.96
CA PRO A 32 -16.51 -7.22 -15.63
C PRO A 32 -17.25 -8.24 -14.76
N VAL A 33 -17.82 -9.26 -15.40
CA VAL A 33 -18.46 -10.39 -14.68
C VAL A 33 -17.40 -11.44 -14.34
N ASN A 34 -17.59 -12.17 -13.24
CA ASN A 34 -16.68 -13.21 -12.76
C ASN A 34 -15.31 -12.72 -12.27
N THR A 35 -15.14 -11.42 -11.99
CA THR A 35 -13.95 -10.88 -11.31
C THR A 35 -14.06 -10.96 -9.79
N GLY A 36 -15.22 -11.37 -9.27
CA GLY A 36 -15.52 -11.30 -7.85
C GLY A 36 -15.75 -9.87 -7.34
N ASP A 37 -16.01 -9.79 -6.05
CA ASP A 37 -16.25 -8.55 -5.32
C ASP A 37 -14.98 -7.71 -5.20
N ILE A 38 -15.00 -6.47 -5.71
CA ILE A 38 -13.82 -5.58 -5.70
C ILE A 38 -13.96 -4.54 -4.59
N LYS A 39 -12.93 -4.41 -3.74
CA LYS A 39 -12.87 -3.32 -2.76
C LYS A 39 -12.69 -1.98 -3.48
N ARG A 40 -13.40 -0.94 -3.03
CA ARG A 40 -13.29 0.43 -3.58
C ARG A 40 -11.83 0.93 -3.60
N THR A 41 -11.07 0.64 -2.55
CA THR A 41 -9.67 1.05 -2.41
C THR A 41 -8.75 0.38 -3.43
N VAL A 42 -9.07 -0.86 -3.83
CA VAL A 42 -8.36 -1.58 -4.88
C VAL A 42 -8.79 -1.04 -6.24
N LEU A 43 -10.10 -0.98 -6.50
CA LEU A 43 -10.67 -0.49 -7.76
C LEU A 43 -10.08 0.86 -8.19
N PHE A 44 -9.94 1.80 -7.25
CA PHE A 44 -9.46 3.15 -7.52
C PHE A 44 -8.00 3.39 -7.10
N GLY A 45 -7.32 2.38 -6.57
CA GLY A 45 -5.98 2.48 -5.98
C GLY A 45 -5.89 3.46 -4.80
N ARG A 46 -4.73 3.48 -4.14
CA ARG A 46 -4.45 4.42 -3.03
C ARG A 46 -4.50 5.89 -3.45
N SER A 47 -4.14 6.21 -4.69
CA SER A 47 -4.28 7.58 -5.21
C SER A 47 -5.72 8.10 -5.12
N GLY A 48 -6.72 7.22 -5.17
CA GLY A 48 -8.12 7.57 -5.00
C GLY A 48 -8.50 8.06 -3.59
N GLU A 49 -7.73 7.76 -2.55
CA GLU A 49 -8.03 8.20 -1.18
C GLU A 49 -7.98 9.73 -1.05
N ASN A 50 -6.96 10.33 -1.68
CA ASN A 50 -6.69 11.77 -1.62
C ASN A 50 -7.45 12.59 -2.66
N ILE A 51 -8.09 11.94 -3.63
CA ILE A 51 -8.86 12.61 -4.68
C ILE A 51 -10.31 12.69 -4.23
N ARG A 52 -10.91 13.87 -4.32
CA ARG A 52 -12.34 14.03 -4.10
C ARG A 52 -13.10 13.36 -5.26
N TYR A 53 -13.85 12.31 -4.94
CA TYR A 53 -14.80 11.72 -5.88
C TYR A 53 -16.03 11.21 -5.16
N TRP A 54 -17.09 11.08 -5.92
CA TRP A 54 -18.28 10.36 -5.51
C TRP A 54 -18.80 9.56 -6.69
N GLY A 55 -19.49 8.48 -6.37
CA GLY A 55 -20.10 7.65 -7.37
C GLY A 55 -21.25 6.86 -6.81
N TYR A 56 -21.91 6.14 -7.70
CA TYR A 56 -23.14 5.44 -7.41
C TYR A 56 -23.20 4.17 -8.22
N CYS A 57 -23.43 3.03 -7.58
CA CYS A 57 -23.62 1.77 -8.27
C CYS A 57 -25.11 1.44 -8.38
N PHE A 58 -25.54 1.09 -9.60
CA PHE A 58 -26.88 0.59 -9.85
C PHE A 58 -27.04 -0.80 -9.23
N PRO A 59 -28.16 -1.10 -8.56
CA PRO A 59 -28.44 -2.44 -8.05
C PRO A 59 -28.73 -3.39 -9.22
N GLU A 60 -28.46 -4.68 -9.02
CA GLU A 60 -28.70 -5.72 -10.04
C GLU A 60 -30.15 -5.77 -10.53
N ASP A 61 -31.11 -5.49 -9.65
CA ASP A 61 -32.54 -5.49 -9.89
C ASP A 61 -33.10 -4.08 -10.16
N TYR A 62 -32.26 -3.15 -10.66
CA TYR A 62 -32.60 -1.74 -10.88
C TYR A 62 -33.94 -1.54 -11.59
N GLU A 63 -34.20 -2.27 -12.68
CA GLU A 63 -35.45 -2.17 -13.44
C GLU A 63 -36.67 -2.51 -12.57
N THR A 64 -36.59 -3.57 -11.78
CA THR A 64 -37.62 -3.98 -10.82
C THR A 64 -37.78 -3.01 -9.66
N MET A 65 -36.67 -2.48 -9.11
CA MET A 65 -36.73 -1.51 -8.01
C MET A 65 -37.25 -0.14 -8.45
N ARG A 66 -36.93 0.29 -9.67
CA ARG A 66 -37.41 1.55 -10.24
C ARG A 66 -38.94 1.58 -10.37
N LEU A 67 -39.56 0.41 -10.56
CA LEU A 67 -41.00 0.26 -10.64
C LEU A 67 -41.70 0.25 -9.28
N MET A 68 -40.95 0.21 -8.16
CA MET A 68 -41.52 0.28 -6.82
C MET A 68 -41.80 1.74 -6.41
N GLU A 69 -43.08 2.14 -6.44
CA GLU A 69 -43.50 3.48 -6.00
C GLU A 69 -43.19 3.73 -4.51
N GLY A 70 -42.74 4.94 -4.19
CA GLY A 70 -42.54 5.41 -2.80
C GLY A 70 -41.18 5.07 -2.16
N ARG A 71 -40.27 4.39 -2.86
CA ARG A 71 -38.87 4.22 -2.43
C ARG A 71 -37.96 5.22 -3.17
N GLY A 72 -36.95 5.73 -2.47
CA GLY A 72 -35.95 6.65 -3.06
C GLY A 72 -35.16 5.98 -4.19
N PHE A 73 -34.26 6.73 -4.85
CA PHE A 73 -33.49 6.22 -5.99
C PHE A 73 -32.73 4.93 -5.61
N PRO A 74 -33.02 3.78 -6.27
CA PRO A 74 -32.59 2.48 -5.79
C PRO A 74 -31.13 2.21 -6.16
N GLY A 75 -30.25 2.19 -5.15
CA GLY A 75 -28.81 1.88 -5.28
C GLY A 75 -28.01 2.47 -4.13
N ARG A 76 -26.68 2.41 -4.25
CA ARG A 76 -25.78 2.76 -3.14
C ARG A 76 -24.66 3.68 -3.63
N ILE A 77 -24.36 4.69 -2.82
CA ILE A 77 -23.33 5.69 -3.10
C ILE A 77 -21.99 5.18 -2.58
N PHE A 78 -20.90 5.63 -3.18
CA PHE A 78 -19.57 5.50 -2.61
C PHE A 78 -18.86 6.84 -2.70
N LEU A 79 -18.01 7.10 -1.72
CA LEU A 79 -17.34 8.37 -1.54
C LEU A 79 -15.86 8.08 -1.31
N SER A 80 -14.99 8.94 -1.82
CA SER A 80 -13.59 8.90 -1.42
C SER A 80 -13.41 9.30 0.04
N GLU A 81 -12.22 9.05 0.58
CA GLU A 81 -11.85 9.53 1.91
C GLU A 81 -11.87 11.04 1.95
N LYS A 82 -11.28 11.69 0.95
CA LYS A 82 -11.31 13.14 0.81
C LYS A 82 -12.71 13.74 0.79
N GLU A 83 -13.65 13.13 0.06
CA GLU A 83 -15.02 13.62 0.02
C GLU A 83 -15.74 13.49 1.38
N ARG A 84 -15.45 12.42 2.11
CA ARG A 84 -15.99 12.23 3.47
C ARG A 84 -15.46 13.27 4.43
N GLU A 85 -14.16 13.56 4.40
CA GLU A 85 -13.54 14.60 5.22
C GLU A 85 -14.16 15.98 4.97
N VAL A 86 -14.31 16.36 3.70
CA VAL A 86 -14.89 17.66 3.33
C VAL A 86 -16.32 17.79 3.86
N ARG A 87 -17.17 16.78 3.66
CA ARG A 87 -18.55 16.81 4.16
C ARG A 87 -18.60 16.85 5.68
N ALA A 88 -17.73 16.10 6.37
CA ALA A 88 -17.66 16.14 7.83
C ALA A 88 -17.26 17.53 8.34
N ALA A 89 -16.29 18.18 7.69
CA ALA A 89 -15.86 19.54 8.01
C ALA A 89 -16.96 20.58 7.76
N GLU A 90 -17.69 20.49 6.65
CA GLU A 90 -18.82 21.37 6.35
C GLU A 90 -19.96 21.23 7.37
N GLU A 91 -20.30 19.99 7.75
CA GLU A 91 -21.31 19.75 8.78
C GLU A 91 -20.88 20.29 10.15
N LEU A 92 -19.61 20.15 10.52
CA LEU A 92 -19.05 20.75 11.72
C LEU A 92 -19.14 22.29 11.70
N ALA A 93 -18.84 22.91 10.55
CA ALA A 93 -18.93 24.36 10.37
C ALA A 93 -20.38 24.88 10.50
N LYS A 94 -21.35 24.20 9.87
CA LYS A 94 -22.78 24.52 10.00
C LYS A 94 -23.24 24.42 11.45
N ARG A 95 -22.80 23.40 12.19
CA ARG A 95 -23.12 23.23 13.62
C ARG A 95 -22.57 24.35 14.50
N LYS A 96 -21.34 24.81 14.25
CA LYS A 96 -20.76 25.97 14.96
C LYS A 96 -21.59 27.24 14.73
N GLY A 97 -22.20 27.39 13.56
CA GLY A 97 -23.13 28.50 13.26
C GLY A 97 -24.50 28.39 13.94
N ILE A 98 -24.93 27.20 14.36
CA ILE A 98 -26.21 26.92 15.04
C ILE A 98 -25.96 26.72 16.55
N PHE A 99 -25.10 27.53 17.16
CA PHE A 99 -25.06 27.65 18.63
C PHE A 99 -26.16 28.64 19.08
N THR A 100 -27.40 28.18 18.98
CA THR A 100 -28.51 28.77 19.73
C THR A 100 -28.35 28.41 21.22
N LEU A 101 -28.42 29.44 22.06
CA LEU A 101 -28.32 29.49 23.53
C LEU A 101 -29.18 28.50 24.37
N TYR A 102 -29.85 27.52 23.77
CA TYR A 102 -30.74 26.60 24.47
C TYR A 102 -30.55 25.16 24.02
N ARG A 103 -29.57 24.47 24.62
CA ARG A 103 -29.62 23.01 24.80
C ARG A 103 -28.79 22.61 26.02
N GLN A 104 -29.39 22.76 27.20
CA GLN A 104 -28.90 22.17 28.45
C GLN A 104 -29.20 20.66 28.45
N GLU A 105 -28.46 19.89 27.68
CA GLU A 105 -28.19 18.50 28.06
C GLU A 105 -26.67 18.39 28.08
N GLU A 106 -26.12 17.99 29.23
CA GLU A 106 -24.68 17.85 29.43
C GLU A 106 -24.10 16.92 28.36
N LEU A 107 -23.39 17.51 27.40
CA LEU A 107 -22.65 16.80 26.37
C LEU A 107 -21.37 16.27 27.01
N THR A 108 -21.44 15.08 27.60
CA THR A 108 -20.23 14.37 28.06
C THR A 108 -19.38 13.98 26.85
N GLN A 109 -18.05 13.91 27.03
CA GLN A 109 -17.13 13.48 25.96
C GLN A 109 -17.50 12.11 25.39
N GLU A 110 -17.98 11.20 26.23
CA GLU A 110 -18.48 9.87 25.83
C GLU A 110 -19.68 9.99 24.88
N ARG A 111 -20.69 10.82 25.20
CA ARG A 111 -21.86 11.03 24.30
C ARG A 111 -21.48 11.75 23.01
N LEU A 112 -20.50 12.66 23.05
CA LEU A 112 -19.97 13.31 21.85
C LEU A 112 -19.28 12.29 20.94
N ASN A 113 -18.42 11.43 21.50
CA ASN A 113 -17.73 10.37 20.76
C ASN A 113 -18.72 9.31 20.20
N GLU A 114 -19.71 8.87 20.98
CA GLU A 114 -20.75 7.93 20.52
C GLU A 114 -21.66 8.52 19.43
N THR A 115 -21.95 9.82 19.50
CA THR A 115 -22.76 10.49 18.46
C THR A 115 -21.96 10.79 17.21
N GLU A 116 -20.65 11.02 17.30
CA GLU A 116 -19.74 11.08 16.14
C GLU A 116 -19.63 9.74 15.44
N PHE A 117 -19.47 8.64 16.19
CA PHE A 117 -19.35 7.29 15.62
C PHE A 117 -20.61 6.85 14.85
N ASN A 118 -21.79 7.31 15.28
CA ASN A 118 -23.08 6.91 14.70
C ASN A 118 -23.60 7.84 13.58
N ARG A 119 -23.07 9.07 13.40
CA ARG A 119 -23.66 10.08 12.48
C ARG A 119 -22.82 10.46 11.26
N GLY A 120 -21.81 9.64 10.91
CA GLY A 120 -21.04 9.78 9.67
C GLY A 120 -21.22 8.65 8.65
N ARG A 121 -21.84 7.53 9.05
CA ARG A 121 -22.06 6.39 8.14
C ARG A 121 -23.23 6.69 7.23
N VAL A 122 -22.95 7.11 5.99
CA VAL A 122 -23.97 7.07 4.93
C VAL A 122 -24.48 5.63 4.91
N ARG A 123 -25.74 5.42 5.31
CA ARG A 123 -26.33 4.06 5.44
C ARG A 123 -26.27 3.25 4.13
N HIS A 124 -26.05 3.94 3.02
CA HIS A 124 -25.95 3.39 1.67
C HIS A 124 -24.54 3.55 1.10
N GLN A 125 -23.49 3.44 1.91
CA GLN A 125 -22.10 3.45 1.45
C GLN A 125 -21.66 2.07 0.95
N VAL A 126 -21.10 2.02 -0.26
CA VAL A 126 -20.46 0.83 -0.81
C VAL A 126 -18.96 0.91 -0.61
N GLU A 127 -18.40 -0.09 0.07
CA GLU A 127 -16.93 -0.34 0.09
C GLU A 127 -16.55 -1.55 -0.76
N ILE A 128 -17.52 -2.40 -1.09
CA ILE A 128 -17.34 -3.61 -1.89
C ILE A 128 -18.29 -3.52 -3.09
N ILE A 129 -17.71 -3.38 -4.27
CA ILE A 129 -18.42 -3.24 -5.55
C ILE A 129 -18.57 -4.64 -6.14
N LYS A 130 -19.80 -5.03 -6.45
CA LYS A 130 -20.12 -6.34 -7.03
C LYS A 130 -19.64 -6.43 -8.48
N ASP A 131 -19.20 -7.60 -8.90
CA ASP A 131 -18.94 -7.88 -10.30
C ASP A 131 -20.22 -7.71 -11.15
N GLY A 132 -20.06 -7.44 -12.44
CA GLY A 132 -21.18 -7.12 -13.34
C GLY A 132 -21.93 -5.81 -13.02
N SER A 133 -21.61 -5.11 -11.93
CA SER A 133 -22.23 -3.83 -11.61
C SER A 133 -21.87 -2.77 -12.64
N THR A 134 -22.83 -1.87 -12.89
CA THR A 134 -22.55 -0.60 -13.54
C THR A 134 -22.53 0.49 -12.47
N CYS A 135 -21.50 1.33 -12.48
CA CYS A 135 -21.38 2.43 -11.55
C CYS A 135 -21.15 3.75 -12.29
N TYR A 136 -21.77 4.81 -11.80
CA TYR A 136 -21.47 6.19 -12.15
C TYR A 136 -20.36 6.72 -11.24
N VAL A 137 -19.42 7.49 -11.79
CA VAL A 137 -18.34 8.15 -11.05
C VAL A 137 -18.15 9.58 -11.58
N MET A 138 -17.89 10.51 -10.67
CA MET A 138 -17.34 11.82 -10.99
C MET A 138 -16.24 12.18 -9.99
N SER A 139 -15.09 12.57 -10.51
CA SER A 139 -13.89 12.91 -9.74
C SER A 139 -13.45 14.35 -9.99
N GLU A 140 -12.79 14.96 -9.00
CA GLU A 140 -12.13 16.27 -9.13
C GLU A 140 -10.78 16.17 -9.84
N GLY A 141 -10.10 15.02 -9.74
CA GLY A 141 -8.80 14.73 -10.36
C GLY A 141 -8.84 13.49 -11.24
N PRO A 142 -7.80 13.25 -12.05
CA PRO A 142 -7.61 11.98 -12.76
C PRO A 142 -7.58 10.83 -11.75
N LEU A 143 -8.50 9.87 -11.90
CA LEU A 143 -8.65 8.78 -10.95
C LEU A 143 -8.33 7.45 -11.66
N PRO A 144 -7.32 6.69 -11.20
CA PRO A 144 -7.02 5.40 -11.80
C PRO A 144 -8.16 4.43 -11.52
N VAL A 145 -8.45 3.54 -12.46
CA VAL A 145 -9.46 2.51 -12.30
C VAL A 145 -9.01 1.22 -12.97
N GLY A 146 -9.13 0.09 -12.27
CA GLY A 146 -8.75 -1.21 -12.79
C GLY A 146 -9.31 -2.36 -11.95
N ILE A 147 -9.17 -3.57 -12.45
CA ILE A 147 -9.41 -4.80 -11.67
C ILE A 147 -8.13 -5.27 -11.00
N ASP A 148 -8.25 -6.18 -10.05
CA ASP A 148 -7.15 -6.87 -9.37
C ASP A 148 -7.28 -8.33 -9.78
N ALA A 149 -6.44 -8.77 -10.72
CA ALA A 149 -6.66 -10.01 -11.45
C ALA A 149 -5.99 -11.23 -10.79
N ASP A 150 -4.91 -11.02 -10.05
CA ASP A 150 -4.21 -12.05 -9.26
C ASP A 150 -4.51 -12.00 -7.76
N GLY A 151 -5.17 -10.93 -7.28
CA GLY A 151 -5.65 -10.81 -5.92
C GLY A 151 -4.62 -10.28 -4.93
N ASP A 152 -3.57 -9.60 -5.39
CA ASP A 152 -2.50 -9.07 -4.56
C ASP A 152 -2.83 -7.71 -3.91
N GLY A 153 -3.95 -7.10 -4.32
CA GLY A 153 -4.46 -5.83 -3.80
C GLY A 153 -4.04 -4.59 -4.60
N VAL A 154 -3.33 -4.75 -5.72
CA VAL A 154 -3.04 -3.73 -6.71
C VAL A 154 -4.04 -3.87 -7.86
N ASN A 155 -4.30 -2.77 -8.58
CA ASN A 155 -5.14 -2.85 -9.77
C ASN A 155 -4.32 -2.73 -11.05
N SER A 156 -4.86 -3.24 -12.15
CA SER A 156 -4.16 -3.32 -13.44
C SER A 156 -3.69 -1.97 -13.99
N TYR A 157 -4.32 -0.85 -13.58
CA TYR A 157 -3.80 0.47 -13.93
C TYR A 157 -2.50 0.76 -13.19
N ILE A 158 -2.48 0.54 -11.88
CA ILE A 158 -1.32 0.81 -11.01
C ILE A 158 -0.18 -0.14 -11.36
N GLU A 159 -0.46 -1.42 -11.59
CA GLU A 159 0.56 -2.41 -11.97
C GLU A 159 1.28 -2.02 -13.25
N LYS A 160 0.50 -1.66 -14.28
CA LYS A 160 1.04 -1.15 -15.53
C LYS A 160 1.85 0.15 -15.38
N ASP A 161 1.44 1.04 -14.48
CA ASP A 161 2.18 2.27 -14.16
C ASP A 161 3.51 1.97 -13.45
N LYS A 162 3.55 0.90 -12.64
CA LYS A 162 4.74 0.44 -11.91
C LYS A 162 5.62 -0.54 -12.67
N GLY A 163 5.13 -1.05 -13.79
CA GLY A 163 5.86 -2.01 -14.62
C GLY A 163 5.74 -3.46 -14.14
N THR A 164 4.76 -3.74 -13.27
CA THR A 164 4.44 -5.09 -12.83
C THR A 164 3.45 -5.79 -13.76
N ASP A 165 3.31 -7.11 -13.65
CA ASP A 165 2.41 -7.91 -14.49
C ASP A 165 1.05 -8.14 -13.79
N PRO A 166 -0.06 -7.59 -14.31
CA PRO A 166 -1.40 -7.73 -13.71
C PRO A 166 -1.94 -9.13 -13.49
N ALA A 167 -1.25 -10.16 -13.99
CA ALA A 167 -1.65 -11.56 -13.84
C ALA A 167 -0.75 -12.34 -12.88
N ILE A 168 0.25 -11.69 -12.26
CA ILE A 168 1.27 -12.33 -11.42
C ILE A 168 1.42 -11.53 -10.13
N ALA A 169 0.92 -12.09 -9.03
CA ALA A 169 0.91 -11.42 -7.74
C ALA A 169 2.29 -11.04 -7.19
N ASP A 170 3.35 -11.67 -7.68
CA ASP A 170 4.76 -11.47 -7.31
C ASP A 170 5.56 -11.44 -8.62
N THR A 171 5.74 -10.24 -9.18
CA THR A 171 6.23 -10.06 -10.55
C THR A 171 7.68 -10.49 -10.71
N ASP A 172 8.54 -10.26 -9.72
CA ASP A 172 9.95 -10.60 -9.81
C ASP A 172 10.33 -11.94 -9.16
N GLY A 173 9.43 -12.53 -8.38
CA GLY A 173 9.56 -13.87 -7.83
C GLY A 173 10.50 -13.95 -6.63
N ASP A 174 10.59 -12.91 -5.80
CA ASP A 174 11.34 -12.95 -4.54
C ASP A 174 10.56 -13.53 -3.36
N GLY A 175 9.23 -13.64 -3.49
CA GLY A 175 8.33 -14.19 -2.49
C GLY A 175 7.45 -13.16 -1.80
N LEU A 176 7.57 -11.87 -2.10
CA LEU A 176 6.66 -10.80 -1.71
C LEU A 176 5.69 -10.49 -2.85
N SER A 177 4.47 -10.07 -2.52
CA SER A 177 3.53 -9.68 -3.57
C SER A 177 3.73 -8.22 -3.97
N ASP A 178 3.44 -7.85 -5.23
CA ASP A 178 3.64 -6.47 -5.72
C ASP A 178 2.89 -5.48 -4.82
N GLY A 179 1.70 -5.86 -4.37
CA GLY A 179 0.92 -5.11 -3.39
C GLY A 179 1.60 -4.93 -2.04
N ILE A 180 2.30 -5.93 -1.50
CA ILE A 180 3.08 -5.78 -0.26
C ILE A 180 4.21 -4.77 -0.46
N GLU A 181 4.97 -4.94 -1.53
CA GLU A 181 6.14 -4.12 -1.85
C GLU A 181 5.76 -2.66 -2.12
N LEU A 182 4.82 -2.42 -3.04
CA LEU A 182 4.41 -1.06 -3.42
C LEU A 182 3.82 -0.27 -2.27
N PHE A 183 3.06 -0.95 -1.41
CA PHE A 183 2.18 -0.28 -0.47
C PHE A 183 2.69 -0.27 0.97
N PHE A 184 3.51 -1.24 1.37
CA PHE A 184 3.96 -1.39 2.74
C PHE A 184 5.48 -1.24 2.87
N LEU A 185 6.28 -2.09 2.21
CA LEU A 185 7.74 -2.08 2.35
C LEU A 185 8.45 -0.99 1.55
N LYS A 186 7.86 -0.52 0.44
CA LYS A 186 8.47 0.44 -0.50
C LYS A 186 9.69 -0.08 -1.24
N THR A 187 9.82 -1.40 -1.32
CA THR A 187 10.72 -2.12 -2.21
C THR A 187 10.27 -2.02 -3.67
N SER A 188 11.09 -2.55 -4.58
CA SER A 188 10.90 -2.54 -6.02
C SER A 188 10.29 -3.86 -6.50
N PRO A 189 9.00 -3.92 -6.90
CA PRO A 189 8.31 -5.15 -7.32
C PRO A 189 8.72 -5.70 -8.69
N THR A 190 9.86 -5.24 -9.20
CA THR A 190 10.44 -5.68 -10.48
C THR A 190 11.91 -6.05 -10.32
N ARG A 191 12.41 -6.03 -9.08
CA ARG A 191 13.77 -6.34 -8.69
C ARG A 191 13.72 -7.11 -7.38
N ARG A 192 14.06 -8.39 -7.47
CA ARG A 192 14.13 -9.33 -6.33
C ARG A 192 15.00 -8.89 -5.14
N ASP A 193 15.81 -7.86 -5.32
CA ASP A 193 16.78 -7.34 -4.37
C ASP A 193 16.83 -5.83 -4.61
N SER A 194 16.19 -5.09 -3.71
CA SER A 194 15.88 -3.67 -3.85
C SER A 194 17.08 -2.78 -3.57
N ASP A 195 17.83 -3.03 -2.51
CA ASP A 195 19.00 -2.26 -2.12
C ASP A 195 20.31 -2.74 -2.76
N GLY A 196 20.33 -3.95 -3.29
CA GLY A 196 21.42 -4.51 -4.10
C GLY A 196 22.54 -5.14 -3.28
N ASP A 197 22.26 -5.62 -2.08
CA ASP A 197 23.24 -6.28 -1.20
C ASP A 197 23.37 -7.79 -1.46
N GLY A 198 22.46 -8.37 -2.24
CA GLY A 198 22.47 -9.77 -2.64
C GLY A 198 21.55 -10.68 -1.83
N ILE A 199 20.98 -10.23 -0.71
CA ILE A 199 19.82 -10.85 -0.07
C ILE A 199 18.58 -10.40 -0.85
N VAL A 200 17.62 -11.30 -1.04
CA VAL A 200 16.38 -10.96 -1.76
C VAL A 200 15.34 -10.43 -0.78
N ASP A 201 14.52 -9.45 -1.17
CA ASP A 201 13.63 -8.73 -0.25
C ASP A 201 12.69 -9.68 0.51
N GLY A 202 12.24 -10.75 -0.16
CA GLY A 202 11.40 -11.79 0.44
C GLY A 202 12.08 -12.72 1.46
N LEU A 203 13.41 -12.70 1.58
CA LEU A 203 14.15 -13.32 2.68
C LEU A 203 14.35 -12.36 3.85
N GLU A 204 14.39 -11.06 3.57
CA GLU A 204 14.54 -10.02 4.58
C GLU A 204 13.23 -9.83 5.37
N ASP A 205 12.07 -9.78 4.70
CA ASP A 205 10.75 -9.91 5.34
C ASP A 205 10.37 -11.40 5.51
N LYS A 206 11.04 -12.06 6.46
CA LYS A 206 10.93 -13.51 6.73
C LYS A 206 9.49 -13.98 6.88
N ASN A 207 8.63 -13.14 7.47
CA ASN A 207 7.26 -13.47 7.74
C ASN A 207 6.26 -12.92 6.69
N ARG A 208 6.76 -12.14 5.72
CA ARG A 208 6.04 -11.60 4.55
C ARG A 208 4.83 -10.77 4.94
N ASN A 209 4.94 -10.02 6.04
CA ASN A 209 3.84 -9.19 6.54
C ASN A 209 3.86 -7.75 5.99
N GLY A 210 4.90 -7.41 5.23
CA GLY A 210 5.11 -6.09 4.66
C GLY A 210 5.65 -5.06 5.65
N LYS A 211 6.35 -5.49 6.70
CA LYS A 211 6.99 -4.61 7.69
C LYS A 211 8.34 -5.18 8.07
N VAL A 212 9.27 -4.27 8.34
CA VAL A 212 10.56 -4.62 8.93
C VAL A 212 10.38 -4.82 10.44
N ASP A 213 10.46 -6.06 10.89
CA ASP A 213 10.47 -6.41 12.32
C ASP A 213 11.89 -6.33 12.91
N MET A 214 12.01 -6.29 14.25
CA MET A 214 13.31 -6.13 14.94
C MET A 214 14.31 -7.28 14.72
N THR A 215 13.87 -8.38 14.10
CA THR A 215 14.69 -9.58 13.82
C THR A 215 14.90 -9.80 12.32
N GLU A 216 14.58 -8.78 11.54
CA GLU A 216 14.61 -8.76 10.08
C GLU A 216 15.51 -7.62 9.62
N THR A 217 16.23 -7.85 8.54
CA THR A 217 16.95 -6.81 7.83
C THR A 217 15.95 -5.96 7.04
N ASN A 218 16.36 -4.77 6.64
CA ASN A 218 15.52 -3.84 5.92
C ASN A 218 15.87 -3.87 4.43
N PRO A 219 14.97 -4.36 3.56
CA PRO A 219 15.26 -4.58 2.13
C PRO A 219 15.49 -3.32 1.28
N ASN A 220 15.50 -2.15 1.91
CA ASN A 220 15.83 -0.89 1.25
C ASN A 220 17.14 -0.28 1.77
N HIS A 221 17.85 -1.00 2.64
CA HIS A 221 19.00 -0.52 3.38
C HIS A 221 20.04 -1.64 3.46
N ILE A 222 21.08 -1.49 2.65
CA ILE A 222 22.24 -2.39 2.57
C ILE A 222 22.99 -2.66 3.88
N ASP A 223 22.66 -1.95 4.96
CA ASP A 223 23.29 -1.98 6.29
C ASP A 223 22.19 -1.59 7.30
N SER A 224 21.56 -2.59 7.90
CA SER A 224 20.35 -2.45 8.70
C SER A 224 20.63 -1.94 10.11
N ASP A 225 21.74 -2.34 10.72
CA ASP A 225 22.12 -1.93 12.07
C ASP A 225 23.13 -0.77 12.13
N HIS A 226 23.64 -0.36 10.96
CA HIS A 226 24.46 0.82 10.74
C HIS A 226 25.83 0.74 11.43
N ASP A 227 26.38 -0.47 11.56
CA ASP A 227 27.70 -0.71 12.13
C ASP A 227 28.84 -0.50 11.11
N GLY A 228 28.52 -0.54 9.80
CA GLY A 228 29.43 -0.35 8.67
C GLY A 228 29.77 -1.62 7.88
N LEU A 229 29.32 -2.79 8.32
CA LEU A 229 29.14 -3.98 7.50
C LEU A 229 27.79 -3.90 6.77
N CYS A 230 27.61 -4.76 5.80
CA CYS A 230 26.38 -4.81 5.02
C CYS A 230 25.63 -6.09 5.36
N ASP A 231 24.31 -6.07 5.27
CA ASP A 231 23.50 -7.23 5.66
C ASP A 231 23.91 -8.43 4.78
N GLY A 232 23.86 -8.25 3.47
CA GLY A 232 24.49 -9.08 2.45
C GLY A 232 25.86 -8.56 2.00
N LEU A 233 26.26 -8.95 0.79
CA LEU A 233 27.57 -8.63 0.21
C LEU A 233 27.55 -7.32 -0.59
N CYS A 234 28.18 -6.28 -0.04
CA CYS A 234 28.30 -4.98 -0.71
C CYS A 234 29.77 -4.61 -1.00
N ARG A 235 29.97 -3.65 -1.91
CA ARG A 235 31.30 -3.08 -2.16
C ARG A 235 31.65 -2.04 -1.11
N VAL A 236 32.72 -2.27 -0.37
CA VAL A 236 33.23 -1.37 0.67
C VAL A 236 34.62 -0.81 0.35
N GLY A 237 35.00 0.23 1.10
CA GLY A 237 36.29 0.91 1.01
C GLY A 237 36.38 1.94 -0.12
N SER A 238 37.33 2.88 -0.01
CA SER A 238 37.43 4.06 -0.91
C SER A 238 37.63 3.73 -2.40
N ASN A 239 38.06 2.51 -2.73
CA ASN A 239 38.28 2.05 -4.09
C ASN A 239 37.21 1.06 -4.59
N GLY A 240 36.25 0.63 -3.74
CA GLY A 240 35.18 -0.30 -4.08
C GLY A 240 35.64 -1.71 -4.51
N THR A 241 36.87 -2.10 -4.16
CA THR A 241 37.45 -3.40 -4.54
C THR A 241 37.23 -4.49 -3.50
N GLN A 242 36.85 -4.13 -2.27
CA GLN A 242 36.53 -5.07 -1.21
C GLN A 242 35.03 -5.36 -1.23
N ILE A 243 34.69 -6.64 -1.11
CA ILE A 243 33.31 -7.09 -0.94
C ILE A 243 33.23 -7.64 0.49
N ARG A 244 32.27 -7.15 1.26
CA ARG A 244 32.04 -7.54 2.67
C ARG A 244 30.56 -7.54 2.96
N GLY A 245 30.18 -8.36 3.92
CA GLY A 245 28.80 -8.56 4.35
C GLY A 245 28.74 -9.50 5.54
N GLU A 246 27.63 -9.52 6.25
CA GLU A 246 27.45 -10.36 7.43
C GLU A 246 26.87 -11.72 7.07
N ASP A 247 25.87 -11.74 6.19
CA ASP A 247 25.38 -12.96 5.54
C ASP A 247 26.27 -13.28 4.32
N ILE A 248 27.23 -14.17 4.53
CA ILE A 248 28.22 -14.54 3.51
C ILE A 248 27.58 -15.39 2.42
N ASN A 249 26.56 -16.15 2.80
CA ASN A 249 25.95 -17.16 1.94
C ASN A 249 24.60 -16.74 1.35
N LEU A 250 24.15 -15.53 1.69
CA LEU A 250 22.98 -14.81 1.15
C LEU A 250 21.68 -15.60 1.32
N ASN A 251 21.52 -16.26 2.47
CA ASN A 251 20.34 -17.08 2.77
C ASN A 251 19.33 -16.40 3.72
N GLY A 252 19.64 -15.19 4.20
CA GLY A 252 18.83 -14.40 5.13
C GLY A 252 18.84 -14.92 6.58
N ILE A 253 19.76 -15.81 6.94
CA ILE A 253 19.85 -16.48 8.24
C ILE A 253 21.27 -16.31 8.76
N VAL A 254 21.40 -15.85 10.01
CA VAL A 254 22.69 -15.81 10.69
C VAL A 254 23.15 -17.24 10.98
N ASP A 255 24.16 -17.70 10.25
CA ASP A 255 24.78 -19.01 10.39
C ASP A 255 25.93 -19.02 11.41
N PRO A 256 26.39 -20.19 11.88
CA PRO A 256 27.53 -20.26 12.79
C PRO A 256 28.79 -19.64 12.18
N GLY A 257 29.29 -18.61 12.85
CA GLY A 257 30.44 -17.83 12.40
C GLY A 257 30.06 -16.68 11.48
N GLU A 258 28.79 -16.28 11.38
CA GLU A 258 28.37 -14.98 10.83
C GLU A 258 28.01 -14.03 11.98
N THR A 259 28.19 -12.73 11.75
CA THR A 259 27.70 -11.67 12.63
C THR A 259 26.24 -11.37 12.30
N SER A 260 25.55 -10.64 13.17
CA SER A 260 24.12 -10.40 13.10
C SER A 260 23.82 -9.06 12.44
N PRO A 261 23.23 -9.02 11.23
CA PRO A 261 22.96 -7.78 10.48
C PRO A 261 21.85 -6.88 11.03
N VAL A 262 21.39 -7.17 12.25
CA VAL A 262 20.40 -6.37 12.97
C VAL A 262 20.88 -5.99 14.37
N ASN A 263 22.14 -6.28 14.67
CA ASN A 263 22.76 -6.03 15.97
C ASN A 263 24.24 -5.65 15.78
N PRO A 264 24.60 -4.37 15.97
CA PRO A 264 25.90 -3.83 15.56
C PRO A 264 27.10 -4.31 16.40
N ASP A 265 26.85 -5.16 17.40
CA ASP A 265 27.80 -5.72 18.37
C ASP A 265 27.28 -7.12 18.71
N SER A 266 27.62 -8.09 17.87
CA SER A 266 27.04 -9.43 17.85
C SER A 266 27.32 -10.25 19.10
N ASP A 267 28.52 -10.11 19.66
CA ASP A 267 28.96 -10.82 20.87
C ASP A 267 28.72 -10.01 22.17
N GLY A 268 28.45 -8.71 22.05
CA GLY A 268 28.14 -7.81 23.15
C GLY A 268 29.36 -7.40 23.96
N ASP A 269 30.57 -7.46 23.39
CA ASP A 269 31.82 -7.11 24.07
C ASP A 269 32.09 -5.60 24.11
N GLY A 270 31.31 -4.82 23.35
CA GLY A 270 31.39 -3.36 23.25
C GLY A 270 32.20 -2.84 22.06
N ILE A 271 32.65 -3.72 21.16
CA ILE A 271 33.27 -3.42 19.88
C ILE A 271 32.25 -3.75 18.77
N PHE A 272 32.13 -2.89 17.76
CA PHE A 272 31.22 -3.17 16.64
C PHE A 272 31.81 -4.24 15.72
N ASP A 273 30.96 -5.03 15.08
CA ASP A 273 31.36 -6.14 14.21
C ASP A 273 32.28 -5.66 13.08
N GLU A 274 31.99 -4.49 12.48
CA GLU A 274 32.89 -3.81 11.53
C GLU A 274 34.29 -3.58 12.11
N GLN A 275 34.39 -3.11 13.34
CA GLN A 275 35.65 -2.75 13.97
C GLN A 275 36.47 -4.00 14.29
N GLU A 276 35.81 -5.06 14.74
CA GLU A 276 36.44 -6.37 14.91
C GLU A 276 36.99 -6.89 13.59
N TYR A 277 36.20 -6.78 12.52
CA TYR A 277 36.61 -7.17 11.19
C TYR A 277 37.84 -6.38 10.71
N PHE A 278 37.86 -5.06 10.92
CA PHE A 278 39.02 -4.24 10.61
C PHE A 278 40.25 -4.59 11.44
N ASN A 279 40.08 -4.83 12.74
CA ASN A 279 41.17 -5.25 13.63
C ASN A 279 41.79 -6.57 13.14
N CYS A 280 40.95 -7.55 12.80
CA CYS A 280 41.41 -8.83 12.28
C CYS A 280 42.21 -8.68 10.96
N ILE A 281 41.75 -7.84 10.02
CA ILE A 281 42.49 -7.63 8.76
C ILE A 281 43.86 -7.02 9.02
N MET A 282 43.93 -6.06 9.96
CA MET A 282 45.17 -5.39 10.32
C MET A 282 46.18 -6.34 10.99
N GLU A 283 45.70 -7.30 11.78
CA GLU A 283 46.54 -8.29 12.46
C GLU A 283 47.02 -9.42 11.54
N THR A 284 46.12 -9.93 10.68
CA THR A 284 46.40 -11.11 9.85
C THR A 284 47.01 -10.77 8.49
N GLY A 285 46.85 -9.53 8.01
CA GLY A 285 47.27 -9.10 6.67
C GLY A 285 46.57 -9.83 5.53
N GLY A 286 45.42 -10.48 5.80
CA GLY A 286 44.72 -11.39 4.90
C GLY A 286 43.19 -11.34 5.05
N SER A 287 42.51 -12.38 4.57
CA SER A 287 41.05 -12.56 4.71
C SER A 287 40.73 -13.00 6.13
N CYS A 288 39.86 -12.28 6.81
CA CYS A 288 39.29 -12.69 8.07
C CYS A 288 38.15 -13.67 7.78
N ASP A 289 38.28 -14.89 8.30
CA ASP A 289 37.16 -15.81 8.42
C ASP A 289 36.41 -15.40 9.68
N TYR A 290 35.12 -15.11 9.52
CA TYR A 290 34.19 -14.61 10.55
C TYR A 290 34.06 -15.52 11.79
N SER A 291 34.71 -16.69 11.77
CA SER A 291 35.00 -17.55 12.94
C SER A 291 35.77 -16.88 14.09
N ALA A 292 36.25 -15.64 13.92
CA ALA A 292 37.04 -14.91 14.92
C ALA A 292 36.21 -13.95 15.81
N PHE A 293 34.93 -13.75 15.53
CA PHE A 293 34.00 -12.88 16.29
C PHE A 293 33.21 -13.77 17.26
N GLU A 294 33.89 -14.27 18.30
CA GLU A 294 33.36 -15.33 19.18
C GLU A 294 32.06 -14.94 19.89
N VAL A 295 30.93 -15.47 19.39
CA VAL A 295 29.62 -15.58 20.07
C VAL A 295 29.69 -16.48 21.32
#